data_AF-A0A3S4UYQ0-F1
#
_entry.id   AF-A0A3S4UYQ0-F1
#
_cell.length_a   1.000
_cell.length_b   1.000
_cell.length_c   1.000
_cell.angle_alpha   90.00
_cell.angle_beta   90.00
_cell.angle_gamma   90.00
#
_symmetry.space_group_name_H-M   'P 1'
#
loop_
_entity.id
_entity.type
_entity.pdbx_description
1 polymer ?
#
loop_
_entity_poly.entity_id
_entity_poly.type
_entity_poly.pdbx_seq_one_letter_code
_entity_poly.pdbx_strand_id
1 'polypeptide(L)'
;MAGIADVAARILDNHGVMSTMKLQKLVFYAQAESLATTGQPLFSEDFQAWRGGPVSLALYRQHRGLFLIRPGQIRLIQKLGFLPSRPRLLTVQQASSRV
;
A
#
# COMPACT_ATOMS: atom_id res chain seq x y z
N MET A 1 0.89 8.32 14.44
CA MET A 1 -0.51 7.99 14.09
C MET A 1 -0.48 6.89 13.05
N ALA A 2 -1.34 5.87 13.18
CA ALA A 2 -1.45 4.83 12.16
C ALA A 2 -2.13 5.41 10.92
N GLY A 3 -1.58 5.17 9.73
CA GLY A 3 -2.22 5.55 8.47
C GLY A 3 -3.14 4.45 7.95
N ILE A 4 -3.92 4.77 6.93
CA ILE A 4 -4.79 3.77 6.27
C ILE A 4 -4.02 2.54 5.78
N ALA A 5 -2.76 2.73 5.38
CA ALA A 5 -1.87 1.67 4.91
C ALA A 5 -1.45 0.70 6.03
N ASP A 6 -1.30 1.19 7.27
CA ASP A 6 -0.94 0.36 8.42
C ASP A 6 -2.10 -0.57 8.80
N VAL A 7 -3.32 -0.02 8.81
CA VAL A 7 -4.54 -0.79 9.03
C VAL A 7 -4.74 -1.83 7.93
N ALA A 8 -4.54 -1.44 6.66
CA ALA A 8 -4.64 -2.34 5.54
C ALA A 8 -3.59 -3.46 5.59
N ALA A 9 -2.35 -3.14 5.96
CA ALA A 9 -1.29 -4.14 6.17
C ALA A 9 -1.67 -5.12 7.29
N ARG A 10 -2.19 -4.62 8.42
CA ARG A 10 -2.62 -5.48 9.53
C ARG A 10 -3.76 -6.42 9.14
N ILE A 11 -4.73 -5.95 8.35
CA ILE A 11 -5.81 -6.78 7.83
C ILE A 11 -5.24 -7.90 6.94
N LEU A 12 -4.28 -7.60 6.06
CA LEU A 12 -3.63 -8.61 5.23
C LEU A 12 -2.83 -9.61 6.05
N ASP A 13 -2.06 -9.15 7.03
CA ASP A 13 -1.25 -10.04 7.86
C ASP A 13 -2.14 -11.03 8.65
N ASN A 14 -3.32 -10.59 9.10
CA ASN A 14 -4.27 -11.43 9.83
C ASN A 14 -5.10 -12.37 8.93
N HIS A 15 -5.48 -11.94 7.73
CA HIS A 15 -6.47 -12.64 6.89
C HIS A 15 -5.92 -13.19 5.57
N GLY A 16 -4.64 -12.93 5.27
CA GLY A 16 -3.98 -13.40 4.07
C GLY A 16 -4.37 -12.65 2.79
N VAL A 17 -4.14 -13.31 1.66
CA VAL A 17 -4.32 -12.75 0.31
C VAL A 17 -5.79 -12.47 0.03
N MET A 18 -6.09 -11.31 -0.54
CA MET A 18 -7.46 -10.96 -0.93
C MET A 18 -7.51 -10.02 -2.13
N SER A 19 -8.71 -9.77 -2.65
CA SER A 19 -8.90 -8.78 -3.72
C SER A 19 -8.71 -7.36 -3.20
N THR A 20 -8.23 -6.48 -4.09
CA THR A 20 -8.02 -5.05 -3.76
C THR A 20 -9.29 -4.35 -3.31
N MET A 21 -10.44 -4.69 -3.92
CA MET A 21 -11.74 -4.16 -3.51
C MET A 21 -12.23 -4.69 -2.16
N LYS A 22 -11.98 -5.96 -1.84
CA LYS A 22 -12.32 -6.50 -0.52
C LYS A 22 -11.53 -5.78 0.57
N LEU A 23 -10.24 -5.55 0.34
CA LEU A 23 -9.40 -4.79 1.26
C LEU A 23 -9.93 -3.36 1.47
N GLN A 24 -10.29 -2.64 0.41
CA GLN A 24 -10.86 -1.28 0.52
C GLN A 24 -12.12 -1.25 1.41
N LYS A 25 -13.02 -2.22 1.24
CA LYS A 25 -14.24 -2.34 2.06
C LYS A 25 -13.94 -2.63 3.53
N LEU A 26 -12.99 -3.54 3.80
CA LEU A 26 -12.61 -3.88 5.18
C LEU A 26 -12.01 -2.69 5.91
N VAL A 27 -11.13 -1.92 5.25
CA VAL A 27 -10.52 -0.73 5.85
C VAL A 27 -11.56 0.37 6.08
N PHE A 28 -12.52 0.53 5.17
CA PHE A 28 -13.68 1.43 5.37
C PHE A 28 -14.51 1.02 6.59
N TYR A 29 -14.84 -0.26 6.74
CA TYR A 29 -15.61 -0.73 7.90
C TYR A 29 -14.84 -0.57 9.21
N ALA A 30 -13.52 -0.74 9.22
CA ALA A 30 -12.71 -0.48 10.41
C ALA A 30 -12.79 0.99 10.86
N GLN A 31 -12.76 1.94 9.92
CA GLN A 31 -12.98 3.36 10.22
C GLN A 31 -14.39 3.62 10.73
N ALA A 32 -15.41 3.05 10.07
CA ALA A 32 -16.80 3.20 10.45
C ALA A 32 -17.05 2.67 11.87
N GLU A 33 -16.49 1.51 12.21
CA GLU A 33 -16.59 0.91 13.55
C GLU A 33 -15.90 1.78 14.60
N SER A 34 -14.69 2.30 14.32
CA SER A 34 -13.99 3.22 15.22
C SER A 34 -14.83 4.47 15.51
N LEU A 35 -15.39 5.07 14.46
CA LEU A 35 -16.26 6.24 14.58
C LEU A 35 -17.54 5.94 15.36
N ALA A 36 -18.18 4.79 15.10
CA ALA A 36 -19.43 4.40 15.76
C ALA A 36 -19.22 4.10 17.25
N THR A 37 -18.10 3.49 17.62
CA THR A 37 -17.82 3.03 18.99
C THR A 37 -17.13 4.07 19.86
N THR A 38 -16.18 4.82 19.29
CA THR A 38 -15.34 5.76 20.06
C THR A 38 -15.60 7.22 19.69
N GLY A 39 -16.30 7.49 18.59
CA GLY A 39 -16.42 8.84 18.03
C GLY A 39 -15.12 9.39 17.42
N GLN A 40 -14.05 8.58 17.34
CA GLN A 40 -12.74 9.00 16.85
C GLN A 40 -12.35 8.26 15.57
N PRO A 41 -11.76 8.96 14.58
CA PRO A 41 -11.26 8.33 13.37
C PRO A 41 -10.03 7.46 13.69
N LEU A 42 -9.98 6.27 13.08
CA LEU A 42 -8.82 5.36 13.20
C LEU A 42 -7.62 5.90 12.39
N PHE A 43 -7.91 6.56 11.28
CA PHE A 43 -6.96 7.25 10.41
C PHE A 43 -7.62 8.45 9.71
N SER A 44 -6.81 9.34 9.13
CA SER A 44 -7.27 10.62 8.58
C SER A 44 -7.63 10.58 7.09
N GLU A 45 -7.26 9.54 6.36
CA GLU A 45 -7.52 9.43 4.92
C GLU A 45 -9.00 9.19 4.60
N ASP A 46 -9.51 9.94 3.62
CA ASP A 46 -10.90 9.86 3.20
C ASP A 46 -11.18 8.77 2.16
N PHE A 47 -12.49 8.51 1.97
CA PHE A 47 -13.02 7.60 0.97
C PHE A 47 -13.91 8.32 -0.05
N GLN A 48 -13.86 7.83 -1.29
CA GLN A 48 -14.76 8.23 -2.37
C GLN A 48 -15.80 7.14 -2.62
N ALA A 49 -17.03 7.54 -2.95
CA ALA A 49 -18.09 6.63 -3.33
C ALA A 49 -17.94 6.21 -4.80
N TRP A 50 -17.25 5.10 -5.06
CA TRP A 50 -17.15 4.52 -6.41
C TRP A 50 -18.25 3.48 -6.63
N ARG A 51 -18.51 3.12 -7.89
CA ARG A 51 -19.53 2.11 -8.26
C ARG A 51 -19.35 0.76 -7.53
N GLY A 52 -18.12 0.36 -7.21
CA GLY A 52 -17.80 -0.89 -6.53
C GLY A 52 -17.81 -0.84 -5.00
N GLY A 53 -18.05 0.34 -4.42
CA GLY A 53 -17.97 0.61 -2.99
C GLY A 53 -17.01 1.76 -2.65
N PRO A 54 -16.79 2.02 -1.35
CA PRO A 54 -15.90 3.08 -0.89
C PRO A 54 -14.45 2.77 -1.28
N VAL A 55 -13.75 3.77 -1.82
CA VAL A 55 -12.35 3.66 -2.23
C VAL A 55 -11.57 4.83 -1.66
N SER A 56 -10.55 4.55 -0.85
CA SER A 56 -9.56 5.57 -0.51
C SER A 56 -8.54 5.68 -1.63
N LEU A 57 -8.36 6.89 -2.18
CA LEU A 57 -7.36 7.15 -3.21
C LEU A 57 -5.93 6.91 -2.71
N ALA A 58 -5.66 7.22 -1.44
CA ALA A 58 -4.36 7.01 -0.82
C ALA A 58 -3.97 5.52 -0.82
N LEU A 59 -4.90 4.65 -0.44
CA LEU A 59 -4.71 3.21 -0.47
C LEU A 59 -4.75 2.66 -1.92
N TYR A 60 -5.64 3.17 -2.78
CA TYR A 60 -5.78 2.73 -4.16
C TYR A 60 -4.49 2.88 -4.95
N ARG A 61 -3.77 4.00 -4.76
CA ARG A 61 -2.48 4.23 -5.41
C ARG A 61 -1.46 3.13 -5.13
N GLN A 62 -1.53 2.48 -3.96
CA GLN A 62 -0.58 1.44 -3.52
C GLN A 62 -0.79 0.08 -4.19
N HIS A 63 -1.98 -0.17 -4.73
CA HIS A 63 -2.32 -1.46 -5.37
C HIS A 63 -2.93 -1.29 -6.77
N ARG A 64 -2.82 -0.09 -7.34
CA ARG A 64 -3.33 0.22 -8.67
C ARG A 64 -2.77 -0.76 -9.70
N GLY A 65 -3.66 -1.37 -10.48
CA GLY A 65 -3.29 -2.38 -11.49
C GLY A 65 -3.18 -3.80 -10.93
N LEU A 66 -3.35 -4.00 -9.62
CA LEU A 66 -3.41 -5.32 -9.01
C LEU A 66 -4.87 -5.72 -8.77
N PHE A 67 -5.19 -6.98 -9.06
CA PHE A 67 -6.49 -7.56 -8.70
C PHE A 67 -6.45 -8.22 -7.32
N LEU A 68 -5.34 -8.89 -6.99
CA LEU A 68 -5.07 -9.52 -5.70
C LEU A 68 -3.90 -8.84 -5.03
N ILE A 69 -3.95 -8.77 -3.71
CA ILE A 69 -2.89 -8.23 -2.87
C ILE A 69 -2.55 -9.20 -1.73
N ARG A 70 -1.26 -9.37 -1.50
CA ARG A 70 -0.66 -10.26 -0.51
C ARG A 70 -0.07 -9.45 0.65
N PRO A 71 0.09 -10.08 1.83
CA PRO A 71 0.88 -9.50 2.92
C PRO A 71 2.21 -8.93 2.44
N GLY A 72 2.57 -7.74 2.92
CA GLY A 72 3.79 -7.04 2.53
C GLY A 72 3.74 -6.18 1.25
N GLN A 73 2.71 -6.28 0.41
CA GLN A 73 2.68 -5.54 -0.88
C GLN A 73 2.23 -4.06 -0.78
N ILE A 74 1.59 -3.65 0.32
CA ILE A 74 1.04 -2.30 0.52
C ILE A 74 2.14 -1.22 0.75
N ARG A 75 3.35 -1.63 1.15
CA ARG A 75 4.42 -0.73 1.62
C ARG A 75 5.44 -0.26 0.56
N LEU A 76 5.22 -0.54 -0.73
CA LEU A 76 6.25 -0.30 -1.76
C LEU A 76 6.37 1.16 -2.20
N ILE A 77 5.33 1.98 -2.10
CA ILE A 77 5.35 3.32 -2.72
C ILE A 77 6.05 4.38 -1.86
N GLN A 78 6.06 4.27 -0.53
CA GLN A 78 6.86 5.20 0.30
C GLN A 78 8.37 4.94 0.19
N LYS A 79 8.80 3.68 -0.04
CA LYS A 79 10.22 3.36 -0.27
C LYS A 79 10.72 3.78 -1.65
N LEU A 80 9.86 3.80 -2.67
CA LEU A 80 10.25 4.12 -4.05
C LEU A 80 10.37 5.62 -4.36
N GLY A 81 9.92 6.50 -3.46
CA GLY A 81 10.19 7.94 -3.52
C GLY A 81 11.66 8.31 -3.20
N PHE A 82 12.46 7.35 -2.73
CA PHE A 82 13.88 7.47 -2.46
C PHE A 82 14.65 6.31 -3.09
N LEU A 83 14.47 6.05 -4.38
CA LEU A 83 15.52 5.37 -5.12
C LEU A 83 16.56 6.42 -5.53
N PRO A 84 17.79 6.44 -4.96
CA PRO A 84 18.88 7.07 -5.67
C PRO A 84 18.93 6.40 -7.04
N SER A 85 18.93 7.23 -8.09
CA SER A 85 19.08 6.84 -9.48
C SER A 85 19.98 5.61 -9.58
N ARG A 86 19.46 4.52 -10.16
CA ARG A 86 20.17 3.24 -10.34
C ARG A 86 21.66 3.51 -10.61
N PRO A 87 22.62 2.89 -9.89
CA PRO A 87 23.99 2.93 -10.34
C PRO A 87 23.99 2.34 -11.75
N ARG A 88 24.37 3.16 -12.72
CA ARG A 88 24.68 2.76 -14.08
C ARG A 88 25.55 1.51 -13.96
N LEU A 89 25.09 0.39 -14.50
CA LEU A 89 25.91 -0.82 -14.64
C LEU A 89 27.20 -0.38 -15.36
N LEU A 90 28.28 -0.23 -14.61
CA LEU A 90 29.59 -0.02 -15.20
C LEU A 90 29.93 -1.35 -15.87
N THR A 91 29.98 -1.26 -17.19
CA THR A 91 30.36 -2.30 -18.12
C THR A 91 31.63 -3.00 -17.62
N VAL A 92 31.56 -4.32 -17.50
CA VAL A 92 32.74 -5.18 -17.32
C VAL A 92 33.56 -5.08 -18.59
N GLN A 93 34.51 -4.14 -18.70
CA GLN A 93 35.46 -4.20 -19.82
C GLN A 93 36.82 -3.49 -19.72
N GLN A 94 37.31 -3.02 -18.58
CA GLN A 94 38.70 -2.55 -18.50
C GLN A 94 39.42 -3.03 -17.25
N ALA A 95 39.78 -4.31 -17.25
CA ALA A 95 40.87 -4.86 -16.46
C ALA A 95 41.54 -5.98 -17.28
N SER A 96 42.14 -5.61 -18.41
CA SER A 96 43.15 -6.43 -19.07
C SER A 96 44.15 -5.51 -19.76
N SER A 97 45.43 -5.87 -19.67
CA SER A 97 46.62 -5.16 -20.14
C SER A 97 47.20 -4.09 -19.20
N ARG A 98 47.90 -4.55 -18.15
CA ARG A 98 49.33 -4.26 -17.94
C ARG A 98 49.97 -5.45 -17.22
N VAL A 99 50.58 -6.34 -17.99
CA VAL A 99 51.75 -7.14 -17.60
C VAL A 99 52.84 -6.74 -18.58
#